data_AF-A0A6A6X771-F1
#
_entry.id   AF-A0A6A6X771-F1
#
_cell.length_a   1.000
_cell.length_b   1.000
_cell.length_c   1.000
_cell.angle_alpha   90.00
_cell.angle_beta   90.00
_cell.angle_gamma   90.00
#
_symmetry.space_group_name_H-M   'P 1'
#
loop_
_entity.id
_entity.type
_entity.pdbx_description
1 polymer ?
#
loop_
_entity_poly.entity_id
_entity_poly.type
_entity_poly.pdbx_seq_one_letter_code
_entity_poly.pdbx_strand_id
1 'polypeptide(L)'
;MSMGANESAYAFTNMIADGTSLSAGLINITFNDDYNWSDDRMFNFTAVHEIGHSLGLSHSKVENAVMWPYYEGVIRPMHPDDQAAIHSVYGWKNPRWSRIDANTSTKSIIQVSSTTTTSSAIDGLYQLRSTGQILWYNAAGSWVSVDANKDTVQITGANGILYQRHTDGSIYQYTAVGSAWQYIGASSSSTVDIVAAADQIYQRRKDGWIARWSGTGTTWTAIEQPSAQISRQIAVTDKKTLWNLLSSGDVVRSEWPYNTGWQIVDSNAANVAIAVGGEEFYKLQSDGSVVWLDMTAYLWKIIENKASAAIYGIGIYLYSRHKDGSIWRYTGTPMIWEMLDGTVGTAGVVGDRKGSVWELLGTGDILRLVS
;
A
#
# COMPACT_ATOMS: atom_id res chain seq x y z
N MET A 1 39.44 0.27 23.72
CA MET A 1 40.09 1.13 22.71
C MET A 1 39.53 2.53 22.89
N SER A 2 40.35 3.57 22.96
CA SER A 2 39.89 4.95 22.82
C SER A 2 40.19 5.41 21.39
N MET A 3 39.33 6.26 20.84
CA MET A 3 39.60 6.91 19.55
C MET A 3 40.76 7.89 19.73
N GLY A 4 41.60 8.03 18.71
CA GLY A 4 42.68 9.01 18.68
C GLY A 4 42.36 10.15 17.73
N ALA A 5 43.03 11.29 17.90
CA ALA A 5 42.79 12.56 17.18
C ALA A 5 42.87 12.52 15.63
N ASN A 6 43.23 11.39 15.03
CA ASN A 6 43.31 11.19 13.58
C ASN A 6 42.22 10.25 13.02
N GLU A 7 41.31 9.76 13.86
CA GLU A 7 40.22 8.89 13.41
C GLU A 7 39.05 9.72 12.88
N SER A 8 38.61 9.42 11.65
CA SER A 8 37.51 10.10 10.98
C SER A 8 36.12 9.57 11.36
N ALA A 9 36.04 8.59 12.26
CA ALA A 9 34.79 7.98 12.69
C ALA A 9 34.16 8.77 13.85
N TYR A 10 32.83 8.88 13.83
CA TYR A 10 32.06 9.58 14.86
C TYR A 10 31.87 8.74 16.12
N ALA A 11 31.70 7.43 15.97
CA ALA A 11 31.55 6.46 17.05
C ALA A 11 31.90 5.06 16.54
N PHE A 12 31.98 4.09 17.44
CA PHE A 12 32.01 2.67 17.10
C PHE A 12 31.41 1.81 18.21
N THR A 13 30.94 0.63 17.80
CA THR A 13 30.44 -0.44 18.67
C THR A 13 31.37 -1.63 18.64
N ASN A 14 31.76 -2.16 19.80
CA ASN A 14 32.57 -3.36 19.91
C ASN A 14 32.01 -4.37 20.92
N MET A 15 32.19 -5.66 20.62
CA MET A 15 31.90 -6.76 21.56
C MET A 15 33.16 -7.11 22.34
N ILE A 16 33.07 -7.17 23.67
CA ILE A 16 34.17 -7.62 24.52
C ILE A 16 34.03 -9.12 24.77
N ALA A 17 34.86 -9.92 24.10
CA ALA A 17 34.97 -11.35 24.37
C ALA A 17 35.99 -11.61 25.49
N ASP A 18 35.62 -12.40 26.50
CA ASP A 18 36.51 -12.79 27.61
C ASP A 18 37.50 -13.94 27.26
N GLY A 19 37.47 -14.39 26.00
CA GLY A 19 38.35 -15.44 25.48
C GLY A 19 38.01 -16.87 25.93
N THR A 20 36.93 -17.09 26.68
CA THR A 20 36.56 -18.42 27.21
C THR A 20 35.19 -18.90 26.79
N SER A 21 34.30 -18.00 26.36
CA SER A 21 33.02 -18.34 25.75
C SER A 21 32.56 -17.27 24.74
N LEU A 22 31.82 -17.67 23.71
CA LEU A 22 30.93 -16.76 22.97
C LEU A 22 29.66 -16.54 23.83
N SER A 23 29.81 -16.00 25.03
CA SER A 23 28.67 -15.53 25.81
C SER A 23 28.32 -14.10 25.39
N ALA A 24 27.04 -13.72 25.52
CA ALA A 24 26.59 -12.35 25.29
C ALA A 24 27.25 -11.42 26.34
N GLY A 25 28.42 -10.89 26.01
CA GLY A 25 29.30 -10.17 26.92
C GLY A 25 29.55 -8.75 26.44
N LEU A 26 29.13 -7.79 27.28
CA LEU A 26 29.45 -6.36 27.26
C LEU A 26 29.69 -5.75 25.87
N ILE A 27 28.65 -5.10 25.35
CA ILE A 27 28.74 -4.25 24.17
C ILE A 27 29.00 -2.82 24.64
N ASN A 28 30.10 -2.22 24.17
CA ASN A 28 30.39 -0.83 24.44
C ASN A 28 30.14 0.00 23.18
N ILE A 29 29.44 1.11 23.38
CA ILE A 29 29.34 2.19 22.40
C ILE A 29 30.30 3.29 22.84
N THR A 30 31.24 3.65 21.97
CA THR A 30 32.20 4.72 22.23
C THR A 30 31.96 5.85 21.24
N PHE A 31 31.73 7.06 21.74
CA PHE A 31 31.63 8.28 20.94
C PHE A 31 32.95 9.02 20.94
N ASN A 32 33.32 9.57 19.78
CA ASN A 32 34.55 10.35 19.62
C ASN A 32 34.44 11.67 20.43
N ASP A 33 35.29 11.84 21.43
CA ASP A 33 35.32 13.01 22.32
C ASP A 33 36.02 14.22 21.71
N ASP A 34 36.76 14.05 20.60
CA ASP A 34 37.30 15.15 19.80
C ASP A 34 36.22 15.84 18.95
N TYR A 35 35.04 15.23 18.80
CA TYR A 35 33.93 15.84 18.06
C TYR A 35 33.09 16.75 18.96
N ASN A 36 32.80 17.96 18.48
CA ASN A 36 31.93 18.90 19.19
C ASN A 36 30.45 18.50 18.99
N TRP A 37 29.90 17.72 19.93
CA TRP A 37 28.51 17.26 19.95
C TRP A 37 27.50 18.36 20.30
N SER A 38 27.56 19.49 19.60
CA SER A 38 26.67 20.64 19.82
C SER A 38 25.36 20.58 19.03
N ASP A 39 25.24 19.68 18.04
CA ASP A 39 23.98 19.36 17.36
C ASP A 39 23.39 18.06 17.91
N ASP A 40 22.38 18.19 18.78
CA ASP A 40 21.65 17.09 19.40
C ASP A 40 21.12 16.08 18.38
N ARG A 41 20.76 16.55 17.17
CA ARG A 41 20.17 15.68 16.15
C ARG A 41 21.23 14.75 15.57
N MET A 42 22.46 15.23 15.38
CA MET A 42 23.59 14.43 14.91
C MET A 42 24.05 13.41 15.95
N PHE A 43 24.13 13.82 17.22
CA PHE A 43 24.41 12.92 18.33
C PHE A 43 23.36 11.80 18.39
N ASN A 44 22.08 12.15 18.36
CA ASN A 44 20.99 11.18 18.42
C ASN A 44 21.02 10.22 17.24
N PHE A 45 21.22 10.71 16.00
CA PHE A 45 21.35 9.86 14.82
C PHE A 45 22.49 8.84 14.96
N THR A 46 23.68 9.30 15.36
CA THR A 46 24.87 8.44 15.54
C THR A 46 24.63 7.44 16.67
N ALA A 47 24.04 7.89 17.79
CA ALA A 47 23.72 7.01 18.91
C ALA A 47 22.74 5.91 18.51
N VAL A 48 21.69 6.21 17.75
CA VAL A 48 20.74 5.20 17.27
C VAL A 48 21.43 4.18 16.35
N HIS A 49 22.35 4.62 15.47
CA HIS A 49 23.14 3.74 14.61
C HIS A 49 23.99 2.74 15.43
N GLU A 50 24.74 3.23 16.43
CA GLU A 50 25.56 2.37 17.29
C GLU A 50 24.74 1.47 18.22
N ILE A 51 23.59 1.96 18.69
CA ILE A 51 22.62 1.11 19.40
C ILE A 51 22.14 -0.02 18.49
N GLY A 52 21.92 0.24 17.19
CA GLY A 52 21.61 -0.79 16.21
C GLY A 52 22.67 -1.89 16.14
N HIS A 53 23.95 -1.52 16.06
CA HIS A 53 25.05 -2.49 16.17
C HIS A 53 25.04 -3.25 17.49
N SER A 54 24.71 -2.57 18.58
CA SER A 54 24.61 -3.18 19.90
C SER A 54 23.44 -4.15 20.03
N LEU A 55 22.42 -3.98 19.18
CA LEU A 55 21.32 -4.91 19.03
C LEU A 55 21.62 -6.01 17.98
N GLY A 56 22.85 -6.09 17.48
CA GLY A 56 23.29 -7.12 16.54
C GLY A 56 23.02 -6.80 15.07
N LEU A 57 22.65 -5.56 14.72
CA LEU A 57 22.48 -5.15 13.33
C LEU A 57 23.83 -4.92 12.66
N SER A 58 23.98 -5.38 11.42
CA SER A 58 25.10 -4.97 10.56
C SER A 58 24.74 -3.69 9.81
N HIS A 59 25.73 -3.09 9.16
CA HIS A 59 25.49 -2.00 8.23
C HIS A 59 24.47 -2.39 7.15
N SER A 60 23.49 -1.51 6.92
CA SER A 60 22.54 -1.64 5.83
C SER A 60 23.20 -1.25 4.50
N LYS A 61 22.71 -1.85 3.41
CA LYS A 61 23.02 -1.43 2.04
C LYS A 61 22.04 -0.37 1.51
N VAL A 62 21.02 -0.04 2.30
CA VAL A 62 20.02 0.96 1.98
C VAL A 62 20.50 2.31 2.47
N GLU A 63 20.84 3.21 1.55
CA GLU A 63 21.40 4.52 1.87
C GLU A 63 20.50 5.37 2.78
N ASN A 64 19.17 5.19 2.66
CA ASN A 64 18.18 5.88 3.48
C ASN A 64 17.95 5.25 4.87
N ALA A 65 18.61 4.14 5.18
CA ALA A 65 18.51 3.48 6.48
C ALA A 65 19.39 4.16 7.53
N VAL A 66 18.98 4.06 8.80
CA VAL A 66 19.82 4.52 9.91
C VAL A 66 21.09 3.70 9.96
N MET A 67 21.02 2.39 9.70
CA MET A 67 22.19 1.50 9.67
C MET A 67 23.10 1.66 8.44
N TRP A 68 22.88 2.64 7.55
CA TRP A 68 23.83 2.92 6.45
C TRP A 68 25.19 3.39 7.01
N PRO A 69 26.34 2.85 6.55
CA PRO A 69 27.66 3.07 7.13
C PRO A 69 28.20 4.51 7.05
N TYR A 70 27.60 5.37 6.24
CA TYR A 70 28.10 6.72 6.00
C TYR A 70 27.09 7.80 6.41
N TYR A 71 27.54 8.73 7.25
CA TYR A 71 26.81 9.95 7.55
C TYR A 71 27.23 11.04 6.55
N GLU A 72 26.31 11.44 5.68
CA GLU A 72 26.54 12.45 4.64
C GLU A 72 25.97 13.83 5.04
N GLY A 73 25.84 14.09 6.33
CA GLY A 73 25.23 15.32 6.85
C GLY A 73 23.70 15.34 6.83
N VAL A 74 23.06 14.21 6.50
CA VAL A 74 21.60 14.06 6.45
C VAL A 74 21.13 13.12 7.55
N ILE A 75 20.22 13.60 8.38
CA ILE A 75 19.59 12.82 9.44
C ILE A 75 18.40 12.07 8.85
N ARG A 76 18.42 10.75 8.98
CA ARG A 76 17.43 9.86 8.39
C ARG A 76 16.48 9.36 9.50
N PRO A 77 15.16 9.33 9.27
CA PRO A 77 14.25 8.63 10.17
C PRO A 77 14.52 7.12 10.12
N MET A 78 14.02 6.38 11.12
CA MET A 78 14.06 4.92 11.11
C MET A 78 13.45 4.37 9.81
N HIS A 79 14.22 3.63 9.03
CA HIS A 79 13.77 3.07 7.76
C HIS A 79 13.13 1.69 7.99
N PRO A 80 12.17 1.25 7.15
CA PRO A 80 11.59 -0.09 7.31
C PRO A 80 12.61 -1.23 7.17
N ASP A 81 13.74 -1.01 6.49
CA ASP A 81 14.90 -1.93 6.46
C ASP A 81 15.51 -2.12 7.86
N ASP A 82 15.70 -1.04 8.62
CA ASP A 82 16.20 -1.10 10.00
C ASP A 82 15.22 -1.89 10.89
N GLN A 83 13.91 -1.65 10.73
CA GLN A 83 12.84 -2.34 11.45
C GLN A 83 12.77 -3.84 11.11
N ALA A 84 12.83 -4.18 9.82
CA ALA A 84 12.84 -5.56 9.36
C ALA A 84 14.09 -6.31 9.86
N ALA A 85 15.25 -5.64 9.86
CA ALA A 85 16.50 -6.21 10.34
C ALA A 85 16.43 -6.52 11.84
N ILE A 86 15.93 -5.61 12.69
CA ILE A 86 15.81 -5.88 14.13
C ILE A 86 14.82 -7.01 14.42
N HIS A 87 13.71 -7.08 13.69
CA HIS A 87 12.75 -8.17 13.83
C HIS A 87 13.26 -9.50 13.28
N SER A 88 14.28 -9.51 12.40
CA SER A 88 14.96 -10.75 12.01
C SER A 88 15.82 -11.34 13.13
N VAL A 89 16.33 -10.49 14.04
CA VAL A 89 17.15 -10.91 15.18
C VAL A 89 16.27 -11.31 16.37
N TYR A 90 15.25 -10.51 16.69
CA TYR A 90 14.46 -10.66 17.92
C TYR A 90 13.03 -11.16 17.70
N GLY A 91 12.58 -11.28 16.46
CA GLY A 91 11.22 -11.67 16.09
C GLY A 91 10.21 -10.51 16.18
N TRP A 92 9.03 -10.76 15.62
CA TRP A 92 7.85 -9.88 15.77
C TRP A 92 7.10 -10.24 17.05
N LYS A 93 6.33 -9.29 17.58
CA LYS A 93 5.41 -9.60 18.70
C LYS A 93 4.40 -10.65 18.22
N ASN A 94 4.21 -11.68 19.02
CA ASN A 94 3.25 -12.76 18.75
C ASN A 94 1.98 -12.54 19.61
N PRO A 95 0.77 -12.51 19.02
CA PRO A 95 0.49 -12.66 17.59
C PRO A 95 0.80 -11.39 16.79
N ARG A 96 1.34 -11.58 15.57
CA ARG A 96 1.54 -10.50 14.60
C ARG A 96 0.22 -10.03 13.99
N TRP A 97 -0.72 -10.97 13.87
CA TRP A 97 -2.05 -10.77 13.31
C TRP A 97 -3.13 -11.10 14.34
N SER A 98 -4.12 -10.23 14.47
CA SER A 98 -5.31 -10.49 15.28
C SER A 98 -6.49 -10.78 14.36
N ARG A 99 -7.17 -11.90 14.56
CA ARG A 99 -8.40 -12.21 13.82
C ARG A 99 -9.55 -11.33 14.30
N ILE A 100 -10.11 -10.54 13.41
CA ILE A 100 -11.21 -9.59 13.69
C ILE A 100 -12.55 -10.03 13.10
N ASP A 101 -12.56 -10.99 12.19
CA ASP A 101 -13.78 -11.65 11.68
C ASP A 101 -13.45 -13.10 11.30
N ALA A 102 -14.42 -13.99 11.46
CA ALA A 102 -14.35 -15.40 11.08
C ALA A 102 -15.65 -15.79 10.39
N ASN A 103 -15.75 -15.49 9.09
CA ASN A 103 -16.98 -15.71 8.34
C ASN A 103 -16.70 -16.14 6.89
N THR A 104 -17.13 -17.36 6.57
CA THR A 104 -16.94 -17.96 5.24
C THR A 104 -17.73 -17.28 4.12
N SER A 105 -18.66 -16.37 4.47
CA SER A 105 -19.39 -15.56 3.49
C SER A 105 -18.64 -14.31 3.07
N THR A 106 -17.55 -13.90 3.74
CA THR A 106 -16.77 -12.72 3.35
C THR A 106 -16.20 -12.90 1.93
N LYS A 107 -16.62 -12.04 1.01
CA LYS A 107 -16.17 -12.07 -0.40
C LYS A 107 -15.05 -11.10 -0.69
N SER A 108 -15.11 -9.91 -0.12
CA SER A 108 -14.13 -8.85 -0.35
C SER A 108 -14.06 -7.90 0.82
N ILE A 109 -12.88 -7.31 1.00
CA ILE A 109 -12.66 -6.20 1.91
C ILE A 109 -12.15 -4.99 1.13
N ILE A 110 -12.49 -3.79 1.60
CA ILE A 110 -11.97 -2.53 1.07
C ILE A 110 -11.62 -1.60 2.24
N GLN A 111 -10.73 -0.65 1.99
CA GLN A 111 -10.49 0.46 2.91
C GLN A 111 -11.02 1.76 2.31
N VAL A 112 -11.82 2.49 3.08
CA VAL A 112 -12.17 3.88 2.78
C VAL A 112 -11.26 4.78 3.61
N SER A 113 -10.60 5.74 2.97
CA SER A 113 -9.69 6.68 3.65
C SER A 113 -9.75 8.06 3.02
N SER A 114 -9.89 9.09 3.85
CA SER A 114 -9.68 10.49 3.48
C SER A 114 -8.28 10.71 2.90
N THR A 115 -8.19 11.56 1.87
CA THR A 115 -6.91 12.03 1.32
C THR A 115 -6.32 13.19 2.11
N THR A 116 -7.13 13.80 2.99
CA THR A 116 -6.74 14.91 3.85
C THR A 116 -6.37 14.43 5.26
N THR A 117 -5.79 15.32 6.06
CA THR A 117 -5.42 15.04 7.46
C THR A 117 -6.64 14.84 8.36
N THR A 118 -7.80 15.37 7.97
CA THR A 118 -9.07 15.19 8.71
C THR A 118 -9.82 13.98 8.18
N SER A 119 -9.82 12.89 8.95
CA SER A 119 -10.55 11.67 8.61
C SER A 119 -12.07 11.89 8.60
N SER A 120 -12.75 11.30 7.63
CA SER A 120 -14.22 11.23 7.60
C SER A 120 -14.72 10.30 8.70
N ALA A 121 -15.94 10.55 9.20
CA ALA A 121 -16.58 9.68 10.20
C ALA A 121 -16.84 8.25 9.69
N ILE A 122 -16.86 8.06 8.36
CA ILE A 122 -17.07 6.75 7.73
C ILE A 122 -15.79 6.17 7.11
N ASP A 123 -14.62 6.75 7.42
CA ASP A 123 -13.35 6.10 7.09
C ASP A 123 -13.22 4.78 7.86
N GLY A 124 -12.57 3.80 7.25
CA GLY A 124 -12.31 2.50 7.88
C GLY A 124 -12.49 1.33 6.93
N LEU A 125 -12.40 0.15 7.53
CA LEU A 125 -12.43 -1.13 6.83
C LEU A 125 -13.88 -1.56 6.62
N TYR A 126 -14.19 -1.97 5.39
CA TYR A 126 -15.48 -2.54 5.05
C TYR A 126 -15.31 -3.96 4.51
N GLN A 127 -16.30 -4.80 4.77
CA GLN A 127 -16.44 -6.12 4.14
C GLN A 127 -17.76 -6.20 3.38
N LEU A 128 -17.73 -6.95 2.27
CA LEU A 128 -18.91 -7.41 1.56
C LEU A 128 -19.02 -8.92 1.69
N ARG A 129 -20.18 -9.40 2.11
CA ARG A 129 -20.49 -10.82 2.21
C ARG A 129 -21.21 -11.34 0.97
N SER A 130 -21.24 -12.66 0.82
CA SER A 130 -21.86 -13.36 -0.30
C SER A 130 -23.35 -13.15 -0.41
N THR A 131 -23.98 -12.78 0.70
CA THR A 131 -25.39 -12.41 0.86
C THR A 131 -25.71 -10.98 0.43
N GLY A 132 -24.72 -10.18 0.02
CA GLY A 132 -24.88 -8.74 -0.27
C GLY A 132 -24.75 -7.84 0.95
N GLN A 133 -24.58 -8.40 2.15
CA GLN A 133 -24.40 -7.63 3.38
C GLN A 133 -23.07 -6.85 3.37
N ILE A 134 -23.15 -5.56 3.66
CA ILE A 134 -22.00 -4.67 3.87
C ILE A 134 -21.85 -4.44 5.38
N LEU A 135 -20.66 -4.67 5.92
CA LEU A 135 -20.32 -4.29 7.29
C LEU A 135 -19.13 -3.34 7.31
N TRP A 136 -19.12 -2.44 8.27
CA TRP A 136 -18.04 -1.50 8.57
C TRP A 136 -17.41 -1.84 9.91
N TYR A 137 -16.09 -1.94 9.95
CA TYR A 137 -15.32 -2.09 11.18
C TYR A 137 -15.07 -0.71 11.79
N ASN A 138 -15.87 -0.37 12.80
CA ASN A 138 -15.86 0.96 13.39
C ASN A 138 -14.61 1.21 14.27
N ALA A 139 -14.41 2.46 14.68
CA ALA A 139 -13.30 2.86 15.54
C ALA A 139 -13.29 2.19 16.92
N ALA A 140 -14.44 1.67 17.39
CA ALA A 140 -14.55 0.91 18.64
C ALA A 140 -14.11 -0.56 18.48
N GLY A 141 -13.71 -0.99 17.28
CA GLY A 141 -13.24 -2.35 17.01
C GLY A 141 -14.38 -3.36 16.85
N SER A 142 -15.53 -2.94 16.31
CA SER A 142 -16.69 -3.80 16.09
C SER A 142 -17.26 -3.65 14.68
N TRP A 143 -17.77 -4.75 14.14
CA TRP A 143 -18.47 -4.77 12.86
C TRP A 143 -19.91 -4.26 13.02
N VAL A 144 -20.27 -3.26 12.22
CA VAL A 144 -21.61 -2.67 12.19
C VAL A 144 -22.19 -2.87 10.79
N SER A 145 -23.45 -3.32 10.70
CA SER A 145 -24.13 -3.49 9.41
C SER A 145 -24.44 -2.12 8.79
N VAL A 146 -24.06 -1.94 7.52
CA VAL A 146 -24.31 -0.72 6.73
C VAL A 146 -25.45 -0.94 5.74
N ASP A 147 -25.47 -2.12 5.10
CA ASP A 147 -26.51 -2.54 4.15
C ASP A 147 -26.65 -4.07 4.20
N ALA A 148 -27.80 -4.59 3.79
CA ALA A 148 -28.11 -6.02 3.66
C ALA A 148 -28.78 -6.35 2.31
N ASN A 149 -28.67 -5.48 1.30
CA ASN A 149 -29.25 -5.71 -0.01
C ASN A 149 -28.55 -6.87 -0.74
N LYS A 150 -29.31 -7.93 -1.01
CA LYS A 150 -28.85 -9.14 -1.69
C LYS A 150 -28.30 -8.91 -3.10
N ASP A 151 -28.68 -7.80 -3.72
CA ASP A 151 -28.27 -7.47 -5.08
C ASP A 151 -26.88 -6.80 -5.10
N THR A 152 -26.32 -6.40 -3.96
CA THR A 152 -24.96 -5.84 -3.88
C THR A 152 -23.90 -6.88 -4.24
N VAL A 153 -23.10 -6.56 -5.27
CA VAL A 153 -22.03 -7.44 -5.79
C VAL A 153 -20.65 -6.82 -5.78
N GLN A 154 -20.54 -5.52 -5.53
CA GLN A 154 -19.27 -4.83 -5.41
C GLN A 154 -19.40 -3.63 -4.48
N ILE A 155 -18.37 -3.41 -3.67
CA ILE A 155 -18.16 -2.17 -2.92
C ILE A 155 -16.80 -1.57 -3.30
N THR A 156 -16.70 -0.25 -3.25
CA THR A 156 -15.43 0.51 -3.36
C THR A 156 -15.59 1.82 -2.60
N GLY A 157 -14.51 2.49 -2.23
CA GLY A 157 -14.63 3.81 -1.62
C GLY A 157 -13.31 4.55 -1.56
N ALA A 158 -13.41 5.87 -1.49
CA ALA A 158 -12.29 6.79 -1.39
C ALA A 158 -12.78 8.10 -0.78
N ASN A 159 -11.87 8.81 -0.12
CA ASN A 159 -12.10 10.15 0.41
C ASN A 159 -13.39 10.31 1.24
N GLY A 160 -13.62 9.39 2.17
CA GLY A 160 -14.79 9.43 3.04
C GLY A 160 -16.12 9.16 2.35
N ILE A 161 -16.11 8.47 1.21
CA ILE A 161 -17.29 8.08 0.45
C ILE A 161 -17.23 6.57 0.16
N LEU A 162 -18.32 5.87 0.48
CA LEU A 162 -18.53 4.47 0.12
C LEU A 162 -19.47 4.38 -1.08
N TYR A 163 -19.20 3.45 -1.98
CA TYR A 163 -20.05 3.15 -3.13
C TYR A 163 -20.36 1.66 -3.19
N GLN A 164 -21.54 1.35 -3.71
CA GLN A 164 -21.93 -0.02 -4.04
C GLN A 164 -22.48 -0.12 -5.45
N ARG A 165 -22.33 -1.30 -6.04
CA ARG A 165 -22.95 -1.68 -7.30
C ARG A 165 -23.81 -2.92 -7.11
N HIS A 166 -25.02 -2.88 -7.67
CA HIS A 166 -25.91 -4.03 -7.68
C HIS A 166 -25.70 -4.95 -8.90
N THR A 167 -26.30 -6.14 -8.88
CA THR A 167 -26.23 -7.16 -9.95
C THR A 167 -26.67 -6.63 -11.32
N ASP A 168 -27.66 -5.74 -11.33
CA ASP A 168 -28.19 -5.10 -12.53
C ASP A 168 -27.31 -3.95 -13.07
N GLY A 169 -26.21 -3.65 -12.38
CA GLY A 169 -25.25 -2.61 -12.74
C GLY A 169 -25.58 -1.21 -12.24
N SER A 170 -26.69 -1.03 -11.49
CA SER A 170 -27.00 0.24 -10.82
C SER A 170 -25.97 0.57 -9.73
N ILE A 171 -25.76 1.86 -9.48
CA ILE A 171 -24.68 2.37 -8.63
C ILE A 171 -25.23 3.34 -7.60
N TYR A 172 -24.79 3.19 -6.34
CA TYR A 172 -25.21 4.00 -5.21
C TYR A 172 -24.00 4.55 -4.44
N GLN A 173 -24.19 5.73 -3.84
CA GLN A 173 -23.22 6.43 -3.00
C GLN A 173 -23.72 6.50 -1.56
N TYR A 174 -22.83 6.36 -0.59
CA TYR A 174 -23.08 6.52 0.83
C TYR A 174 -22.05 7.47 1.45
N THR A 175 -22.53 8.46 2.20
CA THR A 175 -21.71 9.51 2.84
C THR A 175 -22.11 9.70 4.30
N ALA A 176 -21.21 10.31 5.08
CA ALA A 176 -21.44 10.60 6.50
C ALA A 176 -22.58 11.62 6.76
N VAL A 177 -22.91 12.47 5.78
CA VAL A 177 -23.85 13.59 5.97
C VAL A 177 -25.31 13.16 5.80
N GLY A 178 -25.57 12.10 5.02
CA GLY A 178 -26.92 11.66 4.70
C GLY A 178 -27.35 10.34 5.34
N SER A 179 -26.41 9.51 5.80
CA SER A 179 -26.65 8.17 6.36
C SER A 179 -27.61 7.29 5.55
N ALA A 180 -27.72 7.53 4.24
CA ALA A 180 -28.59 6.83 3.31
C ALA A 180 -27.90 6.68 1.95
N TRP A 181 -28.23 5.60 1.24
CA TRP A 181 -27.73 5.34 -0.09
C TRP A 181 -28.41 6.25 -1.12
N GLN A 182 -27.62 7.07 -1.79
CA GLN A 182 -28.05 7.89 -2.92
C GLN A 182 -27.88 7.10 -4.22
N TYR A 183 -28.95 6.99 -5.01
CA TYR A 183 -28.90 6.42 -6.35
C TYR A 183 -28.20 7.38 -7.31
N ILE A 184 -27.08 6.93 -7.91
CA ILE A 184 -26.24 7.78 -8.78
C ILE A 184 -25.99 7.19 -10.16
N GLY A 185 -26.38 5.95 -10.45
CA GLY A 185 -26.18 5.32 -11.75
C GLY A 185 -27.30 4.34 -12.08
N ALA A 186 -27.85 4.48 -13.29
CA ALA A 186 -28.93 3.61 -13.76
C ALA A 186 -28.48 2.17 -13.97
N SER A 187 -29.43 1.23 -13.86
CA SER A 187 -29.16 -0.18 -14.17
C SER A 187 -28.63 -0.31 -15.60
N SER A 188 -27.55 -1.08 -15.73
CA SER A 188 -26.85 -1.26 -16.99
C SER A 188 -26.08 -2.57 -16.97
N SER A 189 -26.47 -3.48 -17.84
CA SER A 189 -25.73 -4.72 -18.07
C SER A 189 -24.33 -4.48 -18.68
N SER A 190 -24.02 -3.24 -19.07
CA SER A 190 -22.70 -2.84 -19.57
C SER A 190 -21.67 -2.61 -18.46
N THR A 191 -22.09 -2.39 -17.20
CA THR A 191 -21.18 -2.14 -16.08
C THR A 191 -20.34 -3.38 -15.76
N VAL A 192 -19.01 -3.27 -15.86
CA VAL A 192 -18.06 -4.35 -15.54
C VAL A 192 -17.57 -4.25 -14.11
N ASP A 193 -17.23 -3.06 -13.64
CA ASP A 193 -16.86 -2.72 -12.25
C ASP A 193 -16.96 -1.21 -12.00
N ILE A 194 -16.90 -0.85 -10.72
CA ILE A 194 -16.72 0.51 -10.25
C ILE A 194 -15.39 0.67 -9.50
N VAL A 195 -14.74 1.82 -9.63
CA VAL A 195 -13.49 2.16 -8.93
C VAL A 195 -13.63 3.57 -8.37
N ALA A 196 -13.39 3.72 -7.06
CA ALA A 196 -13.35 5.02 -6.40
C ALA A 196 -11.91 5.42 -6.08
N ALA A 197 -11.58 6.69 -6.31
CA ALA A 197 -10.26 7.25 -6.05
C ALA A 197 -10.35 8.77 -6.00
N ALA A 198 -9.45 9.39 -5.23
CA ALA A 198 -9.57 10.81 -4.87
C ALA A 198 -11.01 11.10 -4.40
N ASP A 199 -11.65 12.12 -4.95
CA ASP A 199 -13.05 12.50 -4.73
C ASP A 199 -13.99 12.05 -5.88
N GLN A 200 -13.59 11.06 -6.68
CA GLN A 200 -14.32 10.62 -7.88
C GLN A 200 -14.71 9.12 -7.83
N ILE A 201 -15.68 8.76 -8.67
CA ILE A 201 -16.01 7.38 -9.01
C ILE A 201 -16.03 7.17 -10.52
N TYR A 202 -15.48 6.04 -10.94
CA TYR A 202 -15.37 5.59 -12.32
C TYR A 202 -16.12 4.27 -12.49
N GLN A 203 -16.66 4.07 -13.69
CA GLN A 203 -17.34 2.87 -14.13
C GLN A 203 -16.59 2.35 -15.36
N ARG A 204 -16.13 1.10 -15.33
CA ARG A 204 -15.66 0.43 -16.55
C ARG A 204 -16.80 -0.31 -17.22
N ARG A 205 -16.83 -0.26 -18.54
CA ARG A 205 -17.90 -0.82 -19.37
C ARG A 205 -17.39 -1.97 -20.25
N LYS A 206 -18.32 -2.84 -20.65
CA LYS A 206 -18.04 -4.02 -21.51
C LYS A 206 -17.51 -3.66 -22.90
N ASP A 207 -17.81 -2.46 -23.38
CA ASP A 207 -17.29 -1.91 -24.64
C ASP A 207 -15.86 -1.34 -24.51
N GLY A 208 -15.23 -1.47 -23.34
CA GLY A 208 -13.89 -0.97 -23.05
C GLY A 208 -13.87 0.50 -22.60
N TRP A 209 -14.98 1.23 -22.70
CA TRP A 209 -15.07 2.62 -22.30
C TRP A 209 -15.09 2.77 -20.78
N ILE A 210 -14.62 3.93 -20.34
CA ILE A 210 -14.66 4.35 -18.93
C ILE A 210 -15.59 5.55 -18.85
N ALA A 211 -16.46 5.56 -17.84
CA ALA A 211 -17.29 6.73 -17.53
C ALA A 211 -17.00 7.20 -16.10
N ARG A 212 -17.09 8.51 -15.88
CA ARG A 212 -16.97 9.15 -14.58
C ARG A 212 -18.29 9.81 -14.20
N TRP A 213 -18.72 9.65 -12.96
CA TRP A 213 -19.90 10.35 -12.47
C TRP A 213 -19.67 11.87 -12.42
N SER A 214 -20.67 12.67 -12.80
CA SER A 214 -20.55 14.13 -12.83
C SER A 214 -20.50 14.79 -11.46
N GLY A 215 -20.88 14.06 -10.40
CA GLY A 215 -21.11 14.60 -9.06
C GLY A 215 -22.56 14.97 -8.78
N THR A 216 -23.47 14.82 -9.76
CA THR A 216 -24.87 15.26 -9.64
C THR A 216 -25.83 14.28 -10.30
N GLY A 217 -26.91 13.94 -9.58
CA GLY A 217 -27.96 13.05 -10.06
C GLY A 217 -27.40 11.72 -10.57
N THR A 218 -27.87 11.29 -11.74
CA THR A 218 -27.49 10.03 -12.38
C THR A 218 -26.63 10.21 -13.64
N THR A 219 -25.96 11.35 -13.77
CA THR A 219 -25.21 11.71 -14.98
C THR A 219 -23.78 11.16 -14.95
N TRP A 220 -23.42 10.41 -15.99
CA TRP A 220 -22.06 9.87 -16.17
C TRP A 220 -21.48 10.36 -17.49
N THR A 221 -20.27 10.90 -17.46
CA THR A 221 -19.55 11.39 -18.62
C THR A 221 -18.55 10.34 -19.08
N ALA A 222 -18.66 9.91 -20.34
CA ALA A 222 -17.69 9.02 -20.95
C ALA A 222 -16.33 9.73 -21.10
N ILE A 223 -15.25 9.02 -20.81
CA ILE A 223 -13.88 9.47 -21.04
C ILE A 223 -13.45 8.92 -22.40
N GLU A 224 -13.23 9.81 -23.37
CA GLU A 224 -13.05 9.49 -24.78
C GLU A 224 -11.82 8.61 -25.05
N GLN A 225 -12.00 7.47 -25.73
CA GLN A 225 -10.91 6.62 -26.24
C GLN A 225 -10.94 6.56 -27.78
N PRO A 226 -9.81 6.78 -28.48
CA PRO A 226 -9.79 6.82 -29.95
C PRO A 226 -10.05 5.45 -30.62
N SER A 227 -9.74 4.34 -29.94
CA SER A 227 -10.14 2.97 -30.31
C SER A 227 -10.05 2.10 -29.05
N ALA A 228 -11.17 1.70 -28.46
CA ALA A 228 -11.15 0.99 -27.19
C ALA A 228 -10.66 -0.47 -27.38
N GLN A 229 -9.35 -0.69 -27.29
CA GLN A 229 -8.89 -1.99 -26.78
C GLN A 229 -9.57 -2.20 -25.43
N ILE A 230 -10.09 -3.40 -25.18
CA ILE A 230 -10.93 -3.66 -24.00
C ILE A 230 -10.13 -3.29 -22.76
N SER A 231 -10.61 -2.30 -21.99
CA SER A 231 -10.03 -1.97 -20.69
C SER A 231 -10.04 -3.21 -19.81
N ARG A 232 -8.90 -3.52 -19.18
CA ARG A 232 -8.73 -4.66 -18.27
C ARG A 232 -8.79 -4.23 -16.81
N GLN A 233 -8.17 -3.11 -16.47
CA GLN A 233 -8.12 -2.57 -15.11
C GLN A 233 -7.88 -1.06 -15.16
N ILE A 234 -8.43 -0.31 -14.22
CA ILE A 234 -8.07 1.10 -14.00
C ILE A 234 -7.50 1.31 -12.60
N ALA A 235 -6.62 2.30 -12.48
CA ALA A 235 -6.12 2.82 -11.21
C ALA A 235 -5.98 4.33 -11.34
N VAL A 236 -6.22 5.08 -10.26
CA VAL A 236 -6.33 6.54 -10.33
C VAL A 236 -5.60 7.18 -9.16
N THR A 237 -4.81 8.22 -9.44
CA THR A 237 -4.05 8.97 -8.42
C THR A 237 -4.91 9.96 -7.65
N ASP A 238 -4.38 10.54 -6.57
CA ASP A 238 -5.09 11.57 -5.81
C ASP A 238 -5.27 12.87 -6.62
N LYS A 239 -4.34 13.16 -7.55
CA LYS A 239 -4.47 14.21 -8.57
C LYS A 239 -5.40 13.84 -9.74
N LYS A 240 -6.02 12.66 -9.69
CA LYS A 240 -6.97 12.18 -10.70
C LYS A 240 -6.29 11.94 -12.06
N THR A 241 -5.04 11.48 -12.07
CA THR A 241 -4.46 10.86 -13.26
C THR A 241 -5.05 9.47 -13.39
N LEU A 242 -5.75 9.21 -14.50
CA LEU A 242 -6.41 7.94 -14.77
C LEU A 242 -5.48 7.03 -15.57
N TRP A 243 -5.07 5.93 -14.96
CA TRP A 243 -4.32 4.87 -15.59
C TRP A 243 -5.25 3.74 -16.02
N ASN A 244 -5.04 3.22 -17.22
CA ASN A 244 -5.84 2.14 -17.77
C ASN A 244 -4.91 1.09 -18.38
N LEU A 245 -4.99 -0.12 -17.84
CA LEU A 245 -4.36 -1.31 -18.40
C LEU A 245 -5.33 -1.89 -19.44
N LEU A 246 -4.87 -2.02 -20.67
CA LEU A 246 -5.63 -2.58 -21.78
C LEU A 246 -5.47 -4.10 -21.82
N SER A 247 -6.42 -4.78 -22.48
CA SER A 247 -6.39 -6.24 -22.69
C SER A 247 -5.17 -6.73 -23.48
N SER A 248 -4.53 -5.85 -24.27
CA SER A 248 -3.24 -6.12 -24.91
C SER A 248 -2.06 -6.18 -23.94
N GLY A 249 -2.20 -5.64 -22.73
CA GLY A 249 -1.11 -5.37 -21.78
C GLY A 249 -0.58 -3.93 -21.86
N ASP A 250 -1.01 -3.15 -22.85
CA ASP A 250 -0.57 -1.76 -22.97
C ASP A 250 -1.13 -0.92 -21.80
N VAL A 251 -0.30 0.00 -21.29
CA VAL A 251 -0.67 0.96 -20.26
C VAL A 251 -0.82 2.32 -20.91
N VAL A 252 -2.02 2.88 -20.79
CA VAL A 252 -2.35 4.23 -21.22
C VAL A 252 -2.76 5.09 -20.02
N ARG A 253 -2.57 6.40 -20.11
CA ARG A 253 -3.05 7.35 -19.10
C ARG A 253 -3.80 8.52 -19.70
N SER A 254 -4.70 9.11 -18.92
CA SER A 254 -5.34 10.39 -19.22
C SER A 254 -5.25 11.31 -18.02
N GLU A 255 -4.94 12.58 -18.25
CA GLU A 255 -4.80 13.59 -17.21
C GLU A 255 -6.11 14.32 -16.99
N TRP A 256 -6.37 14.72 -15.74
CA TRP A 256 -7.53 15.55 -15.41
C TRP A 256 -7.52 16.88 -16.20
N PRO A 257 -8.66 17.35 -16.76
CA PRO A 257 -10.03 16.87 -16.60
C PRO A 257 -10.49 15.87 -17.68
N TYR A 258 -9.55 15.12 -18.27
CA TYR A 258 -9.77 14.08 -19.29
C TYR A 258 -10.23 14.61 -20.65
N ASN A 259 -9.82 15.83 -21.01
CA ASN A 259 -10.13 16.47 -22.29
C ASN A 259 -8.96 16.49 -23.28
N THR A 260 -7.80 15.92 -22.90
CA THR A 260 -6.58 15.85 -23.73
C THR A 260 -6.38 14.49 -24.39
N GLY A 261 -7.31 13.55 -24.16
CA GLY A 261 -7.24 12.18 -24.68
C GLY A 261 -6.32 11.27 -23.85
N TRP A 262 -5.91 10.16 -24.47
CA TRP A 262 -5.06 9.14 -23.85
C TRP A 262 -3.64 9.18 -24.41
N GLN A 263 -2.67 9.04 -23.52
CA GLN A 263 -1.26 8.87 -23.83
C GLN A 263 -0.87 7.41 -23.62
N ILE A 264 -0.21 6.80 -24.59
CA ILE A 264 0.44 5.49 -24.41
C ILE A 264 1.70 5.71 -23.58
N VAL A 265 1.78 5.02 -22.44
CA VAL A 265 2.91 5.15 -21.50
C VAL A 265 3.84 3.93 -21.59
N ASP A 266 3.28 2.75 -21.83
CA ASP A 266 4.04 1.52 -22.01
C ASP A 266 3.32 0.55 -22.94
N SER A 267 3.98 0.15 -24.02
CA SER A 267 3.48 -0.86 -24.95
C SER A 267 4.13 -2.21 -24.64
N ASN A 268 3.49 -3.01 -23.78
CA ASN A 268 4.08 -4.23 -23.27
C ASN A 268 3.04 -5.27 -22.86
N ALA A 269 2.93 -6.34 -23.65
CA ALA A 269 1.99 -7.43 -23.42
C ALA A 269 2.24 -8.24 -22.12
N ALA A 270 3.40 -8.05 -21.47
CA ALA A 270 3.69 -8.68 -20.20
C ALA A 270 2.94 -8.04 -19.02
N ASN A 271 2.42 -6.81 -19.13
CA ASN A 271 1.72 -6.20 -18.00
C ASN A 271 0.38 -6.89 -17.73
N VAL A 272 0.14 -7.25 -16.47
CA VAL A 272 -1.06 -8.02 -16.07
C VAL A 272 -1.89 -7.38 -14.97
N ALA A 273 -1.32 -6.45 -14.20
CA ALA A 273 -2.07 -5.64 -13.23
C ALA A 273 -1.39 -4.28 -13.04
N ILE A 274 -2.16 -3.31 -12.55
CA ILE A 274 -1.68 -1.97 -12.19
C ILE A 274 -2.16 -1.59 -10.79
N ALA A 275 -1.43 -0.72 -10.11
CA ALA A 275 -1.82 -0.16 -8.83
C ALA A 275 -1.31 1.28 -8.70
N VAL A 276 -1.98 2.07 -7.87
CA VAL A 276 -1.58 3.44 -7.55
C VAL A 276 -1.49 3.60 -6.04
N GLY A 277 -0.35 4.08 -5.57
CA GLY A 277 -0.13 4.52 -4.20
C GLY A 277 -0.05 6.05 -4.18
N GLY A 278 -1.18 6.71 -3.91
CA GLY A 278 -1.23 8.17 -3.87
C GLY A 278 -0.99 8.75 -5.27
N GLU A 279 0.23 9.20 -5.54
CA GLU A 279 0.65 9.67 -6.88
C GLU A 279 1.56 8.67 -7.61
N GLU A 280 2.07 7.65 -6.90
CA GLU A 280 3.00 6.69 -7.47
C GLU A 280 2.27 5.60 -8.25
N PHE A 281 2.77 5.30 -9.45
CA PHE A 281 2.22 4.29 -10.34
C PHE A 281 3.10 3.02 -10.37
N TYR A 282 2.43 1.88 -10.25
CA TYR A 282 3.06 0.56 -10.27
C TYR A 282 2.36 -0.36 -11.25
N LYS A 283 3.13 -1.23 -11.89
CA LYS A 283 2.62 -2.31 -12.74
C LYS A 283 3.24 -3.65 -12.35
N LEU A 284 2.45 -4.70 -12.49
CA LEU A 284 2.86 -6.09 -12.33
C LEU A 284 2.98 -6.73 -13.71
N GLN A 285 4.09 -7.42 -13.94
CA GLN A 285 4.32 -8.20 -15.15
C GLN A 285 4.02 -9.69 -14.94
N SER A 286 3.74 -10.39 -16.03
CA SER A 286 3.30 -11.80 -16.04
C SER A 286 4.34 -12.77 -15.47
N ASP A 287 5.62 -12.39 -15.47
CA ASP A 287 6.68 -13.15 -14.82
C ASP A 287 6.72 -12.95 -13.29
N GLY A 288 5.94 -12.01 -12.75
CA GLY A 288 5.86 -11.66 -11.34
C GLY A 288 6.76 -10.50 -10.94
N SER A 289 7.35 -9.76 -11.88
CA SER A 289 8.12 -8.57 -11.58
C SER A 289 7.22 -7.36 -11.29
N VAL A 290 7.55 -6.58 -10.27
CA VAL A 290 6.86 -5.31 -9.98
C VAL A 290 7.73 -4.17 -10.46
N VAL A 291 7.12 -3.27 -11.23
CA VAL A 291 7.81 -2.14 -11.86
C VAL A 291 7.15 -0.85 -11.44
N TRP A 292 7.96 0.09 -10.96
CA TRP A 292 7.58 1.43 -10.55
C TRP A 292 7.95 2.45 -11.64
N LEU A 293 7.09 3.44 -11.87
CA LEU A 293 7.42 4.59 -12.71
C LEU A 293 8.04 5.69 -11.86
N ASP A 294 9.36 5.87 -11.97
CA ASP A 294 10.03 7.01 -11.34
C ASP A 294 9.64 8.28 -12.10
N MET A 295 8.77 9.10 -11.50
CA MET A 295 8.29 10.33 -12.11
C MET A 295 9.31 11.47 -12.10
N THR A 296 10.40 11.36 -11.33
CA THR A 296 11.47 12.36 -11.28
C THR A 296 12.48 12.12 -12.40
N ALA A 297 12.94 10.88 -12.54
CA ALA A 297 13.86 10.48 -13.60
C ALA A 297 13.14 10.09 -14.91
N TYR A 298 11.81 9.97 -14.86
CA TYR A 298 10.93 9.56 -15.94
C TYR A 298 11.34 8.21 -16.57
N LEU A 299 11.56 7.20 -15.72
CA LEU A 299 12.00 5.87 -16.15
C LEU A 299 11.35 4.74 -15.34
N TRP A 300 11.28 3.55 -15.96
CA TRP A 300 10.79 2.35 -15.31
C TRP A 300 11.88 1.71 -14.43
N LYS A 301 11.58 1.48 -13.15
CA LYS A 301 12.45 0.76 -12.22
C LYS A 301 11.81 -0.55 -11.78
N ILE A 302 12.52 -1.66 -11.92
CA ILE A 302 12.11 -2.92 -11.30
C ILE A 302 12.34 -2.78 -9.79
N ILE A 303 11.29 -3.02 -9.00
CA ILE A 303 11.33 -2.92 -7.53
C ILE A 303 11.12 -4.26 -6.85
N GLU A 304 10.67 -5.29 -7.57
CA GLU A 304 10.59 -6.68 -7.09
C GLU A 304 10.81 -7.65 -8.24
N ASN A 305 11.55 -8.74 -8.01
CA ASN A 305 11.85 -9.75 -9.02
C ASN A 305 10.93 -10.98 -8.88
N LYS A 306 10.10 -11.23 -9.90
CA LYS A 306 9.45 -12.51 -10.26
C LYS A 306 8.65 -13.29 -9.20
N ALA A 307 8.37 -12.71 -8.04
CA ALA A 307 7.65 -13.37 -6.95
C ALA A 307 6.16 -12.99 -6.90
N SER A 308 5.81 -11.77 -7.30
CA SER A 308 4.46 -11.23 -7.21
C SER A 308 3.41 -11.98 -8.03
N ALA A 309 2.23 -12.12 -7.43
CA ALA A 309 0.99 -12.55 -8.05
C ALA A 309 -0.08 -11.45 -8.09
N ALA A 310 -0.02 -10.48 -7.16
CA ALA A 310 -0.91 -9.32 -7.12
C ALA A 310 -0.23 -8.15 -6.40
N ILE A 311 -0.61 -6.92 -6.77
CA ILE A 311 -0.13 -5.68 -6.14
C ILE A 311 -1.31 -4.79 -5.75
N TYR A 312 -1.15 -4.06 -4.64
CA TYR A 312 -2.17 -3.17 -4.07
C TYR A 312 -1.52 -1.89 -3.57
N GLY A 313 -2.04 -0.73 -3.96
CA GLY A 313 -1.49 0.57 -3.57
C GLY A 313 -2.51 1.40 -2.80
N ILE A 314 -2.05 2.13 -1.78
CA ILE A 314 -2.86 3.14 -1.08
C ILE A 314 -1.96 4.15 -0.36
N GLY A 315 -2.23 5.45 -0.55
CA GLY A 315 -1.37 6.50 0.01
C GLY A 315 0.09 6.26 -0.37
N ILE A 316 1.01 6.30 0.58
CA ILE A 316 2.43 6.03 0.29
C ILE A 316 2.79 4.54 0.25
N TYR A 317 1.84 3.65 0.50
CA TYR A 317 2.10 2.22 0.67
C TYR A 317 1.82 1.43 -0.61
N LEU A 318 2.68 0.44 -0.85
CA LEU A 318 2.51 -0.61 -1.85
C LEU A 318 2.66 -1.96 -1.16
N TYR A 319 1.72 -2.85 -1.46
CA TYR A 319 1.71 -4.22 -0.98
C TYR A 319 1.81 -5.18 -2.15
N SER A 320 2.50 -6.29 -1.93
CA SER A 320 2.69 -7.37 -2.87
C SER A 320 2.22 -8.67 -2.22
N ARG A 321 1.40 -9.44 -2.96
CA ARG A 321 1.13 -10.84 -2.62
C ARG A 321 1.95 -11.69 -3.55
N HIS A 322 2.88 -12.48 -3.01
CA HIS A 322 3.67 -13.40 -3.78
C HIS A 322 2.87 -14.64 -4.22
N LYS A 323 3.40 -15.39 -5.19
CA LYS A 323 2.80 -16.62 -5.71
C LYS A 323 2.70 -17.73 -4.67
N ASP A 324 3.56 -17.71 -3.64
CA ASP A 324 3.50 -18.63 -2.51
C ASP A 324 2.44 -18.27 -1.47
N GLY A 325 1.78 -17.11 -1.60
CA GLY A 325 0.75 -16.61 -0.69
C GLY A 325 1.26 -15.58 0.32
N SER A 326 2.58 -15.42 0.49
CA SER A 326 3.15 -14.45 1.42
C SER A 326 2.81 -13.00 1.05
N ILE A 327 2.69 -12.14 2.06
CA ILE A 327 2.33 -10.73 1.94
C ILE A 327 3.51 -9.86 2.34
N TRP A 328 3.80 -8.87 1.50
CA TRP A 328 4.95 -8.00 1.62
C TRP A 328 4.55 -6.54 1.47
N ARG A 329 5.23 -5.64 2.18
CA ARG A 329 5.10 -4.19 2.07
C ARG A 329 6.38 -3.61 1.52
N TYR A 330 6.26 -2.79 0.48
CA TYR A 330 7.40 -2.09 -0.11
C TYR A 330 7.95 -1.06 0.87
N THR A 331 9.27 -1.00 1.03
CA THR A 331 9.89 -0.07 1.98
C THR A 331 10.15 1.32 1.39
N GLY A 332 9.90 1.51 0.10
CA GLY A 332 10.30 2.72 -0.64
C GLY A 332 11.66 2.59 -1.33
N THR A 333 12.43 1.53 -1.04
CA THR A 333 13.74 1.28 -1.65
C THR A 333 13.64 0.11 -2.63
N PRO A 334 14.07 0.24 -3.91
CA PRO A 334 13.98 -0.83 -4.89
C PRO A 334 14.58 -2.14 -4.38
N MET A 335 13.89 -3.25 -4.62
CA MET A 335 14.27 -4.60 -4.19
C MET A 335 14.18 -4.86 -2.68
N ILE A 336 13.79 -3.89 -1.86
CA ILE A 336 13.68 -4.04 -0.41
C ILE A 336 12.20 -4.06 -0.01
N TRP A 337 11.81 -5.16 0.64
CA TRP A 337 10.44 -5.46 1.03
C TRP A 337 10.41 -6.04 2.44
N GLU A 338 9.41 -5.63 3.21
CA GLU A 338 9.12 -6.19 4.53
C GLU A 338 8.05 -7.28 4.40
N MET A 339 8.38 -8.51 4.76
CA MET A 339 7.37 -9.58 4.85
C MET A 339 6.44 -9.29 6.02
N LEU A 340 5.14 -9.14 5.76
CA LEU A 340 4.08 -8.96 6.74
C LEU A 340 3.47 -10.29 7.18
N ASP A 341 3.27 -11.22 6.25
CA ASP A 341 2.84 -12.57 6.53
C ASP A 341 3.54 -13.58 5.61
N GLY A 342 4.00 -14.69 6.19
CA GLY A 342 4.58 -15.81 5.47
C GLY A 342 3.64 -17.01 5.34
N THR A 343 2.41 -16.93 5.87
CA THR A 343 1.46 -18.04 5.79
C THR A 343 0.80 -18.14 4.42
N VAL A 344 0.38 -19.36 4.07
CA VAL A 344 -0.36 -19.62 2.84
C VAL A 344 -1.86 -19.45 3.10
N GLY A 345 -2.57 -18.81 2.18
CA GLY A 345 -4.03 -18.70 2.25
C GLY A 345 -4.60 -17.30 2.06
N THR A 346 -3.77 -16.28 1.84
CA THR A 346 -4.26 -14.92 1.59
C THR A 346 -5.02 -14.82 0.26
N ALA A 347 -6.28 -14.39 0.33
CA ALA A 347 -7.07 -14.03 -0.84
C ALA A 347 -6.88 -12.56 -1.24
N GLY A 348 -6.66 -11.66 -0.28
CA GLY A 348 -6.40 -10.25 -0.56
C GLY A 348 -5.85 -9.48 0.64
N VAL A 349 -5.25 -8.32 0.36
CA VAL A 349 -4.71 -7.39 1.35
C VAL A 349 -5.24 -6.00 1.07
N VAL A 350 -5.60 -5.28 2.12
CA VAL A 350 -5.92 -3.85 2.06
C VAL A 350 -5.16 -3.12 3.16
N GLY A 351 -4.65 -1.94 2.84
CA GLY A 351 -4.05 -1.05 3.83
C GLY A 351 -4.86 0.23 3.98
N ASP A 352 -4.51 1.04 4.97
CA ASP A 352 -4.91 2.45 5.03
C ASP A 352 -3.73 3.40 4.76
N ARG A 353 -4.02 4.69 4.68
CA ARG A 353 -3.00 5.73 4.48
C ARG A 353 -2.12 5.97 5.71
N LYS A 354 -2.41 5.33 6.84
CA LYS A 354 -1.69 5.43 8.12
C LYS A 354 -0.78 4.22 8.38
N GLY A 355 -0.80 3.22 7.49
CA GLY A 355 0.03 2.02 7.57
C GLY A 355 -0.62 0.85 8.29
N SER A 356 -1.90 0.95 8.67
CA SER A 356 -2.67 -0.21 9.12
C SER A 356 -2.87 -1.17 7.96
N VAL A 357 -2.83 -2.47 8.23
CA VAL A 357 -2.99 -3.52 7.22
C VAL A 357 -4.00 -4.54 7.69
N TRP A 358 -4.84 -4.98 6.77
CA TRP A 358 -5.77 -6.07 6.94
C TRP A 358 -5.64 -7.07 5.81
N GLU A 359 -5.91 -8.31 6.19
CA GLU A 359 -5.80 -9.45 5.31
C GLU A 359 -7.14 -10.19 5.27
N LEU A 360 -7.55 -10.58 4.07
CA LEU A 360 -8.64 -11.52 3.84
C LEU A 360 -8.05 -12.88 3.47
N LEU A 361 -8.32 -13.88 4.30
CA LEU A 361 -7.96 -15.26 4.00
C LEU A 361 -8.97 -15.89 3.03
N GLY A 362 -8.54 -16.93 2.31
CA GLY A 362 -9.40 -17.72 1.42
C GLY A 362 -10.54 -18.44 2.14
N THR A 363 -10.47 -18.58 3.47
CA THR A 363 -11.57 -19.08 4.31
C THR A 363 -12.65 -18.04 4.58
N GLY A 364 -12.41 -16.76 4.26
CA GLY A 364 -13.28 -15.63 4.60
C GLY A 364 -12.95 -14.94 5.93
N ASP A 365 -11.98 -15.46 6.69
CA ASP A 365 -11.49 -14.82 7.93
C ASP A 365 -10.79 -13.50 7.59
N ILE A 366 -10.97 -12.48 8.43
CA ILE A 366 -10.30 -11.19 8.32
C ILE A 366 -9.32 -11.03 9.47
N LEU A 367 -8.05 -10.78 9.15
CA LEU A 367 -7.00 -10.49 10.10
C LEU A 367 -6.61 -9.02 10.06
N ARG A 368 -6.19 -8.47 11.19
CA ARG A 368 -5.61 -7.15 11.34
C ARG A 368 -4.17 -7.27 11.81
N LEU A 369 -3.24 -6.57 11.16
CA LEU A 369 -1.86 -6.47 11.61
C LEU A 369 -1.79 -5.67 12.93
N VAL A 370 -1.16 -6.24 13.96
CA VAL A 370 -1.08 -5.66 15.31
C VAL A 370 0.34 -5.57 15.86
N SER A 371 1.34 -6.04 15.09
CA SER A 371 2.76 -5.92 15.39
C SER A 371 3.56 -5.50 14.19
#